data_AF-A0A5A5RZW3-F1
#
_entry.id   AF-A0A5A5RZW3-F1
#
_cell.length_a   1.000
_cell.length_b   1.000
_cell.length_c   1.000
_cell.angle_alpha   90.00
_cell.angle_beta   90.00
_cell.angle_gamma   90.00
#
_symmetry.space_group_name_H-M   'P 1'
#
loop_
_entity.id
_entity.type
_entity.pdbx_description
1 polymer ?
#
loop_
_entity_poly.entity_id
_entity_poly.type
_entity_poly.pdbx_seq_one_letter_code
_entity_poly.pdbx_strand_id
1 'polypeptide(L)' 'MEKKQTNPMGKVFTPLTIINRADESAAARGFISPAEIRSVTLPKVLGSSVCLMQWTGL' A
#
# COMPACT_ATOMS: atom_id res chain seq x y z
N MET A 1 17.46 11.62 34.32
CA MET A 1 17.12 12.37 33.08
C MET A 1 17.40 11.45 31.90
N GLU A 2 16.37 10.86 31.33
CA GLU A 2 16.50 9.92 30.21
C GLU A 2 16.47 10.69 28.89
N LYS A 3 17.57 10.66 28.12
CA LYS A 3 17.63 11.27 26.80
C LYS A 3 16.89 10.38 25.81
N LYS A 4 15.65 10.74 25.50
CA LYS A 4 14.87 10.13 24.41
C LYS A 4 15.53 10.57 23.09
N GLN A 5 16.34 9.68 22.51
CA GLN A 5 16.98 9.89 21.22
C GLN A 5 15.88 9.99 20.15
N THR A 6 15.51 11.22 19.77
CA THR A 6 14.63 11.47 18.64
C THR A 6 15.42 11.19 17.38
N ASN A 7 15.48 9.93 16.95
CA ASN A 7 15.89 9.61 15.60
C ASN A 7 15.00 10.41 14.65
N PRO A 8 15.54 11.34 13.86
CA PRO A 8 14.77 11.94 12.78
C PRO A 8 14.62 10.85 11.73
N MET A 9 13.63 9.97 11.91
CA MET A 9 13.17 9.11 10.82
C MET A 9 12.80 10.08 9.71
N GLY A 10 13.62 10.12 8.65
CA GLY A 10 13.37 10.98 7.51
C GLY A 10 11.94 10.74 7.07
N LYS A 11 11.09 11.77 7.10
CA LYS A 11 9.69 11.66 6.70
C LYS A 11 9.66 11.46 5.19
N VAL A 12 9.86 10.22 4.75
CA VAL A 12 9.78 9.86 3.34
C VAL A 12 8.30 9.84 3.00
N PHE A 13 7.87 10.82 2.21
CA PHE A 13 6.53 10.81 1.63
C PHE A 13 6.58 9.99 0.36
N THR A 14 5.92 8.84 0.35
CA THR A 14 5.78 8.01 -0.86
C THR A 14 4.33 8.01 -1.31
N PRO A 15 4.06 8.03 -2.63
CA PRO A 15 2.72 7.69 -3.12
C PRO A 15 2.47 6.20 -2.88
N LEU A 16 1.26 5.85 -2.42
CA LEU A 16 0.78 4.47 -2.33
C LEU A 16 -0.52 4.32 -3.11
N THR A 17 -0.61 3.24 -3.88
CA THR A 17 -1.86 2.84 -4.54
C THR A 17 -2.40 1.61 -3.83
N ILE A 18 -3.60 1.72 -3.27
CA ILE A 18 -4.32 0.62 -2.63
C ILE A 18 -5.35 0.12 -3.63
N ILE A 19 -5.32 -1.18 -3.91
CA ILE A 19 -6.25 -1.84 -4.82
C ILE A 19 -7.21 -2.70 -4.00
N ASN A 20 -8.49 -2.70 -4.34
CA ASN A 20 -9.44 -3.61 -3.72
C ASN A 20 -9.27 -5.03 -4.27
N ARG A 21 -8.61 -5.89 -3.49
CA ARG A 21 -8.37 -7.28 -3.84
C ARG A 21 -9.64 -8.11 -4.08
N ALA A 22 -10.75 -7.75 -3.43
CA ALA A 22 -12.02 -8.44 -3.67
C ALA A 22 -12.54 -8.17 -5.10
N ASP A 23 -12.36 -6.93 -5.57
CA ASP A 23 -12.71 -6.55 -6.94
C ASP A 23 -11.76 -7.23 -7.95
N GLU A 24 -10.45 -7.31 -7.67
CA GLU A 24 -9.51 -8.09 -8.49
C GLU A 24 -9.93 -9.56 -8.60
N SER A 25 -10.32 -10.18 -7.48
CA SER A 25 -10.79 -11.57 -7.49
C SER A 25 -12.13 -11.72 -8.21
N ALA A 26 -13.03 -10.74 -8.12
CA ALA A 26 -14.31 -10.76 -8.82
C ALA A 26 -14.11 -10.61 -10.33
N ALA A 27 -13.20 -9.71 -10.74
CA ALA A 27 -12.83 -9.52 -12.14
C ALA A 27 -12.15 -10.75 -12.74
N ALA A 28 -11.24 -11.39 -12.00
CA ALA A 28 -10.58 -12.63 -12.42
C ALA A 28 -11.56 -13.79 -12.64
N ARG A 29 -12.70 -13.77 -11.94
CA ARG A 29 -13.80 -14.74 -12.07
C ARG A 29 -14.88 -14.31 -13.06
N GLY A 30 -14.76 -13.13 -13.68
CA GLY A 30 -15.70 -12.60 -14.66
C GLY A 30 -17.00 -12.01 -14.09
N PHE A 31 -17.08 -11.76 -12.78
CA PHE A 31 -18.26 -11.15 -12.16
C PHE A 31 -18.37 -9.64 -12.40
N ILE A 32 -17.23 -8.97 -12.60
CA ILE A 32 -17.14 -7.54 -12.94
C ILE A 32 -16.07 -7.36 -14.03
N SER A 33 -16.13 -6.26 -14.76
CA SER A 33 -15.08 -5.88 -15.70
C SER A 33 -13.80 -5.45 -14.96
N PRO A 34 -12.60 -5.71 -15.50
CA PRO A 34 -11.36 -5.17 -14.94
C PRO A 34 -11.35 -3.64 -14.79
N ALA A 35 -12.13 -2.92 -15.60
CA ALA A 35 -12.29 -1.47 -15.50
C ALA A 35 -13.07 -1.03 -14.24
N GLU A 36 -13.77 -1.95 -13.59
CA GLU A 36 -14.56 -1.70 -12.37
C GLU A 36 -13.76 -1.97 -11.08
N ILE A 37 -12.49 -2.40 -11.19
CA ILE A 37 -11.63 -2.61 -10.04
C ILE A 37 -11.34 -1.25 -9.38
N ARG A 38 -11.78 -1.10 -8.13
CA ARG A 38 -11.57 0.13 -7.37
C ARG A 38 -10.15 0.20 -6.84
N SER A 39 -9.56 1.38 -6.92
CA SER A 39 -8.29 1.71 -6.28
C SER A 39 -8.32 3.12 -5.68
N VAL A 40 -7.52 3.33 -4.64
CA VAL A 40 -7.34 4.63 -3.99
C VAL A 40 -5.84 4.96 -3.99
N THR A 41 -5.49 6.11 -4.55
CA THR A 41 -4.11 6.61 -4.52
C THR A 41 -3.96 7.61 -3.38
N LEU A 42 -3.06 7.31 -2.45
CA LEU A 42 -2.67 8.18 -1.35
C LEU A 42 -1.36 8.91 -1.74
N PRO A 43 -1.41 10.23 -2.02
CA PRO A 43 -0.28 10.93 -2.64
C PRO A 43 0.89 11.20 -1.67
N LYS A 44 0.63 11.22 -0.36
CA LYS A 44 1.64 11.52 0.67
C LYS A 44 1.37 10.66 1.90
N VAL A 45 1.91 9.45 1.94
CA VAL A 45 1.91 8.64 3.16
C VAL A 45 3.26 8.70 3.85
N LEU A 46 3.28 8.54 5.17
CA LEU A 46 4.52 8.42 5.92
C LEU A 46 5.09 7.01 5.71
N GLY A 47 6.14 6.90 4.90
CA GLY A 47 6.84 5.64 4.70
C GLY A 47 7.72 5.32 5.92
N SER A 48 7.31 4.33 6.71
CA SER A 48 8.27 3.56 7.52
C SER A 48 8.97 2.59 6.58
N SER A 49 10.30 2.49 6.62
CA SER A 49 11.16 1.77 5.66
C SER A 49 11.02 0.24 5.66
N VAL A 50 9.89 -0.32 6.10
CA VAL A 50 9.59 -1.75 6.06
C VAL A 50 8.16 -1.93 5.53
N CYS A 51 8.04 -2.18 4.23
CA CYS A 51 7.00 -3.03 3.66
C CYS A 51 7.35 -3.35 2.19
N LEU A 52 8.36 -4.18 1.98
CA LEU A 52 8.48 -4.97 0.76
C LEU A 52 7.84 -6.33 1.05
N MET A 53 6.51 -6.40 0.98
CA MET A 53 5.83 -7.69 0.94
C MET A 53 5.77 -8.12 -0.53
N GLN A 54 6.88 -8.68 -1.02
CA GLN A 54 6.85 -9.46 -2.26
C GLN A 54 5.94 -10.66 -2.03
N TRP A 55 4.83 -10.72 -2.77
CA TRP A 55 3.95 -11.88 -2.79
C TRP A 55 4.46 -12.82 -3.90
N THR A 56 5.36 -13.74 -3.57
CA THR A 56 5.65 -14.87 -4.46
C THR A 56 4.50 -15.87 -4.31
N GLY A 57 3.68 -15.97 -5.34
CA GLY A 57 2.62 -16.96 -5.44
C GLY A 57 3.17 -18.38 -5.33
N LEU A 58 2.46 -19.20 -4.57
CA LEU A 58 2.56 -20.66 -4.49
C LEU A 58 1.13 -21.19 -4.42
#